data_AF-A0A8K0KS26-F1
#
_entry.id   AF-A0A8K0KS26-F1
#
_cell.length_a   1.000
_cell.length_b   1.000
_cell.length_c   1.000
_cell.angle_alpha   90.00
_cell.angle_beta   90.00
_cell.angle_gamma   90.00
#
_symmetry.space_group_name_H-M   'P 1'
#
loop_
_entity.id
_entity.type
_entity.pdbx_description
1 polymer ?
#
loop_
_entity_poly.entity_id
_entity_poly.type
_entity_poly.pdbx_seq_one_letter_code
_entity_poly.pdbx_strand_id
1 'polypeptide(L)'
;MEEPGCRLLEQSKARRARLEDARNFFQFAQDQEEEEGWVKERQRVCKAGISAKDLRAVLSLQQKHKALLDEMKSRRQKCERVCESGQHLIAEEHPRSSEIGARIDSLRIHWKRLEELASLRKKQLEDAAEAYQVRFELYISSFPVNERNA
;
A
#
# COMPACT_ATOMS: atom_id res chain seq x y z
N MET A 1 -38.78 -2.10 44.63
CA MET A 1 -37.73 -3.11 44.86
C MET A 1 -37.11 -3.41 43.51
N GLU A 2 -35.93 -2.86 43.23
CA GLU A 2 -35.19 -3.21 42.02
C GLU A 2 -34.33 -4.44 42.32
N GLU A 3 -34.62 -5.53 41.63
CA GLU A 3 -34.01 -6.85 41.78
C GLU A 3 -32.48 -6.81 41.64
N PRO A 4 -31.69 -7.35 42.60
CA PRO A 4 -30.22 -7.38 42.53
C PRO A 4 -29.68 -8.16 41.31
N GLY A 5 -30.49 -9.03 40.71
CA GLY A 5 -30.16 -9.73 39.47
C GLY A 5 -29.97 -8.80 38.26
N CYS A 6 -30.74 -7.71 38.16
CA CYS A 6 -30.60 -6.74 37.07
C CYS A 6 -29.26 -6.01 37.11
N ARG A 7 -28.79 -5.61 38.30
CA ARG A 7 -27.50 -4.91 38.47
C ARG A 7 -26.30 -5.77 38.09
N LEU A 8 -26.31 -7.06 38.44
CA LEU A 8 -25.24 -8.00 38.07
C LEU A 8 -25.18 -8.24 36.56
N LEU A 9 -26.34 -8.37 35.92
CA LEU A 9 -26.45 -8.50 34.46
C LEU A 9 -25.96 -7.24 33.73
N GLU A 10 -26.31 -6.05 34.22
CA GLU A 10 -25.80 -4.78 33.69
C GLU A 10 -24.27 -4.65 33.83
N GLN A 11 -23.72 -4.96 35.01
CA GLN A 11 -22.27 -4.90 35.22
C GLN A 11 -21.50 -5.90 34.34
N SER A 12 -22.06 -7.10 34.14
CA SER A 12 -21.48 -8.12 33.25
C SER A 12 -21.49 -7.65 31.79
N LYS A 13 -22.61 -7.09 31.32
CA LYS A 13 -22.72 -6.51 29.96
C LYS A 13 -21.75 -5.34 29.74
N ALA A 14 -21.68 -4.42 30.70
CA ALA A 14 -20.77 -3.28 30.62
C ALA A 14 -19.28 -3.71 30.61
N ARG A 15 -18.91 -4.72 31.40
CA ARG A 15 -17.56 -5.27 31.38
C ARG A 15 -17.25 -5.97 30.06
N ARG A 16 -18.22 -6.71 29.50
CA ARG A 16 -18.06 -7.38 28.21
C ARG A 16 -17.85 -6.38 27.08
N ALA A 17 -18.67 -5.33 27.01
CA ALA A 17 -18.53 -4.26 26.02
C ALA A 17 -17.13 -3.63 26.07
N ARG A 18 -16.65 -3.25 27.28
CA ARG A 18 -15.30 -2.68 27.45
C ARG A 18 -14.18 -3.60 27.01
N LEU A 19 -14.33 -4.92 27.19
CA LEU A 19 -13.34 -5.91 26.73
C LEU A 19 -13.36 -6.09 25.21
N GLU A 20 -14.55 -6.08 24.61
CA GLU A 20 -14.72 -6.14 23.16
C GLU A 20 -14.15 -4.88 22.49
N ASP A 21 -14.40 -3.69 23.04
CA ASP A 21 -13.82 -2.42 22.58
C ASP A 21 -12.30 -2.43 22.63
N ALA A 22 -11.73 -2.83 23.78
CA ALA A 22 -10.29 -2.90 23.94
C ALA A 22 -9.67 -3.87 22.93
N ARG A 23 -10.28 -5.05 22.71
CA ARG A 23 -9.83 -6.02 21.72
C ARG A 23 -9.86 -5.43 20.31
N ASN A 24 -10.95 -4.77 19.93
CA ASN A 24 -11.11 -4.17 18.61
C ASN A 24 -10.08 -3.05 18.38
N PHE A 25 -9.83 -2.22 19.40
CA PHE A 25 -8.80 -1.18 19.36
C PHE A 25 -7.39 -1.75 19.15
N PHE A 26 -7.02 -2.79 19.92
CA PHE A 26 -5.70 -3.40 19.76
C PHE A 26 -5.52 -4.06 18.38
N GLN A 27 -6.57 -4.73 17.88
CA GLN A 27 -6.55 -5.30 16.54
C GLN A 27 -6.35 -4.23 15.47
N PHE A 28 -7.12 -3.13 15.54
CA PHE A 28 -6.96 -1.99 14.65
C PHE A 28 -5.55 -1.39 14.71
N ALA A 29 -5.01 -1.18 15.92
CA ALA A 29 -3.69 -0.59 16.10
C ALA A 29 -2.58 -1.45 15.48
N GLN A 30 -2.67 -2.77 15.66
CA GLN A 30 -1.73 -3.72 15.08
C GLN A 30 -1.83 -3.74 13.54
N ASP A 31 -3.06 -3.82 13.00
CA ASP A 31 -3.27 -3.83 11.55
C ASP A 31 -2.81 -2.51 10.90
N GLN A 32 -3.02 -1.38 11.59
CA GLN A 32 -2.57 -0.06 11.15
C GLN A 32 -1.04 0.02 11.11
N GLU A 33 -0.35 -0.45 12.15
CA GLU A 33 1.12 -0.44 12.23
C GLU A 33 1.75 -1.37 11.19
N GLU A 34 1.18 -2.57 10.98
CA GLU A 34 1.64 -3.50 9.95
C GLU A 34 1.51 -2.88 8.55
N GLU A 35 0.36 -2.26 8.26
CA GLU A 35 0.12 -1.64 6.96
C GLU A 35 1.01 -0.41 6.75
N GLU A 36 1.19 0.43 7.78
CA GLU A 36 2.08 1.59 7.70
C GLU A 36 3.55 1.17 7.50
N GLY A 37 3.99 0.12 8.21
CA GLY A 37 5.32 -0.47 8.02
C GLY A 37 5.54 -0.96 6.60
N TRP A 38 4.55 -1.67 6.03
CA TRP A 38 4.60 -2.11 4.66
C TRP A 38 4.68 -0.93 3.67
N VAL A 39 3.84 0.09 3.82
CA VAL A 39 3.84 1.27 2.93
C VAL A 39 5.20 1.97 2.98
N LYS A 40 5.75 2.21 4.18
CA LYS A 40 7.07 2.85 4.34
C LYS A 40 8.19 2.03 3.67
N GLU A 41 8.16 0.72 3.81
CA GLU A 41 9.15 -0.15 3.16
C GLU A 41 9.03 -0.10 1.64
N ARG A 42 7.80 -0.18 1.10
CA ARG A 42 7.58 -0.06 -0.35
C ARG A 42 7.98 1.32 -0.89
N GLN A 43 7.75 2.39 -0.14
CA GLN A 43 8.24 3.72 -0.50
C GLN A 43 9.76 3.76 -0.61
N ARG A 44 10.50 3.10 0.30
CA ARG A 44 11.97 2.98 0.21
C ARG A 44 12.40 2.23 -1.05
N VAL A 45 11.74 1.11 -1.37
CA VAL A 45 12.02 0.35 -2.59
C VAL A 45 11.72 1.17 -3.86
N CYS A 46 10.66 1.97 -3.87
CA CYS A 46 10.36 2.88 -4.97
C CYS A 46 11.38 4.02 -5.10
N LYS A 47 11.91 4.53 -3.97
CA LYS A 47 12.95 5.56 -3.96
C LYS A 47 14.33 5.04 -4.37
N ALA A 48 14.62 3.75 -4.19
CA ALA A 48 15.93 3.15 -4.43
C ALA A 48 16.42 3.18 -5.90
N GLY A 49 15.66 3.79 -6.82
CA GLY A 49 16.09 4.05 -8.19
C GLY A 49 15.99 2.85 -9.13
N ILE A 50 15.87 3.15 -10.42
CA ILE A 50 15.84 2.16 -11.50
C ILE A 50 17.27 2.06 -12.06
N SER A 51 17.96 0.94 -11.84
CA SER A 51 19.24 0.65 -12.47
C SER A 51 19.03 -0.36 -13.59
N ALA A 52 18.84 0.14 -14.81
CA ALA A 52 18.67 -0.69 -16.00
C ALA A 52 19.81 -0.40 -16.99
N LYS A 53 20.51 -1.47 -17.41
CA LYS A 53 21.65 -1.38 -18.34
C LYS A 53 21.28 -1.66 -19.79
N ASP A 54 20.22 -2.44 -20.02
CA ASP A 54 19.77 -2.91 -21.35
C ASP A 54 18.25 -3.06 -21.40
N LEU A 55 17.68 -3.20 -22.61
CA LEU A 55 16.24 -3.39 -22.84
C LEU A 55 15.67 -4.55 -22.01
N ARG A 56 16.37 -5.69 -21.94
CA ARG A 56 15.95 -6.85 -21.14
C ARG A 56 15.87 -6.53 -19.64
N ALA A 57 16.78 -5.70 -19.13
CA ALA A 57 16.76 -5.27 -17.73
C ALA A 57 15.56 -4.35 -17.45
N VAL A 58 15.24 -3.43 -18.37
CA VAL A 58 14.05 -2.57 -18.26
C VAL A 58 12.76 -3.41 -18.26
N LEU A 59 12.62 -4.37 -19.18
CA LEU A 59 11.46 -5.26 -19.23
C LEU A 59 11.28 -6.08 -17.93
N SER A 60 12.38 -6.58 -17.35
CA SER A 60 12.33 -7.26 -16.05
C SER A 60 11.88 -6.32 -14.92
N LEU A 61 12.34 -5.07 -14.92
CA LEU A 61 11.93 -4.07 -13.93
C LEU A 61 10.47 -3.65 -14.11
N GLN A 62 9.97 -3.59 -15.34
CA GLN A 62 8.54 -3.39 -15.63
C GLN A 62 7.69 -4.55 -15.08
N GLN A 63 8.12 -5.80 -15.24
CA GLN A 63 7.42 -6.95 -14.67
C GLN A 63 7.39 -6.90 -13.13
N LYS A 64 8.51 -6.55 -12.50
CA LYS A 64 8.56 -6.35 -11.04
C LYS A 64 7.67 -5.20 -10.58
N HIS A 65 7.62 -4.12 -11.35
CA HIS A 65 6.74 -3.00 -11.06
C HIS A 65 5.26 -3.38 -11.18
N LYS A 66 4.89 -4.18 -12.19
CA LYS A 66 3.53 -4.73 -12.31
C LYS A 66 3.14 -5.57 -11.08
N ALA A 67 4.03 -6.45 -10.63
CA ALA A 67 3.80 -7.22 -9.40
C ALA A 67 3.61 -6.32 -8.16
N LEU A 68 4.36 -5.22 -8.06
CA LEU A 68 4.18 -4.22 -7.00
C LEU A 68 2.80 -3.54 -7.07
N LEU A 69 2.30 -3.22 -8.28
CA LEU A 69 0.96 -2.66 -8.45
C LEU A 69 -0.15 -3.65 -8.06
N ASP A 70 0.02 -4.93 -8.40
CA ASP A 70 -0.93 -5.98 -8.00
C ASP A 70 -0.96 -6.15 -6.47
N GLU A 71 0.22 -6.14 -5.83
CA GLU A 71 0.33 -6.17 -4.37
C GLU A 71 -0.30 -4.92 -3.73
N MET A 72 -0.08 -3.73 -4.30
CA MET A 72 -0.72 -2.49 -3.86
C MET A 72 -2.24 -2.58 -3.95
N LYS A 73 -2.79 -3.15 -5.04
CA LYS A 73 -4.23 -3.31 -5.20
C LYS A 73 -4.84 -4.22 -4.14
N SER A 74 -4.19 -5.34 -3.82
CA SER A 74 -4.62 -6.25 -2.76
C SER A 74 -4.59 -5.57 -1.38
N ARG A 75 -3.51 -4.84 -1.08
CA ARG A 75 -3.36 -4.15 0.20
C ARG A 75 -4.23 -2.93 0.36
N ARG A 76 -4.61 -2.26 -0.72
CA ARG A 76 -5.59 -1.16 -0.68
C ARG A 76 -6.88 -1.60 0.00
N GLN A 77 -7.37 -2.80 -0.32
CA GLN A 77 -8.56 -3.36 0.32
C GLN A 77 -8.34 -3.63 1.82
N LYS A 78 -7.14 -4.07 2.23
CA LYS A 78 -6.79 -4.23 3.65
C LYS A 78 -6.76 -2.86 4.35
N CYS A 79 -6.14 -1.86 3.74
CA CYS A 79 -6.10 -0.49 4.24
C CYS A 79 -7.51 0.11 4.40
N GLU A 80 -8.41 -0.08 3.43
CA GLU A 80 -9.79 0.37 3.50
C GLU A 80 -10.52 -0.27 4.69
N ARG A 81 -10.40 -1.59 4.89
CA ARG A 81 -10.97 -2.28 6.06
C ARG A 81 -10.41 -1.76 7.39
N VAL A 82 -9.11 -1.46 7.46
CA VAL A 82 -8.50 -0.87 8.67
C VAL A 82 -9.06 0.53 8.91
N CYS A 83 -9.23 1.34 7.87
CA CYS A 83 -9.86 2.66 7.99
C CYS A 83 -11.31 2.57 8.46
N GLU A 84 -12.10 1.64 7.91
CA GLU A 84 -13.48 1.39 8.33
C GLU A 84 -13.57 0.95 9.79
N SER A 85 -12.69 0.03 10.21
CA SER A 85 -12.60 -0.41 11.61
C SER A 85 -12.24 0.73 12.56
N GLY A 86 -11.30 1.60 12.19
CA GLY A 86 -10.98 2.79 12.97
C GLY A 86 -12.10 3.82 13.00
N GLN A 87 -12.84 4.01 11.90
CA GLN A 87 -14.02 4.87 11.87
C GLN A 87 -15.15 4.33 12.76
N HIS A 88 -15.33 3.01 12.81
CA HIS A 88 -16.28 2.38 13.73
C HIS A 88 -15.93 2.66 15.19
N LEU A 89 -14.65 2.51 15.56
CA LEU A 89 -14.17 2.83 16.91
C LEU A 89 -14.37 4.32 17.27
N ILE A 90 -14.26 5.22 16.30
CA ILE A 90 -14.56 6.65 16.49
C ILE A 90 -16.07 6.85 16.71
N ALA A 91 -16.92 6.15 15.96
CA ALA A 91 -18.38 6.22 16.10
C ALA A 91 -18.88 5.67 17.45
N GLU A 92 -18.16 4.71 18.04
CA GLU A 92 -18.40 4.18 19.39
C GLU A 92 -17.91 5.11 20.51
N GLU A 93 -17.53 6.35 20.20
CA GLU A 93 -17.01 7.36 21.14
C GLU A 93 -15.80 6.85 21.96
N HIS A 94 -14.94 6.05 21.33
CA HIS A 94 -13.77 5.50 22.00
C HIS A 94 -12.89 6.65 22.53
N PRO A 95 -12.34 6.58 23.77
CA PRO A 95 -11.58 7.68 24.39
C PRO A 95 -10.35 8.12 23.60
N ARG A 96 -9.90 7.31 22.64
CA ARG A 96 -8.77 7.60 21.75
C ARG A 96 -9.16 7.94 20.32
N SER A 97 -10.41 8.36 20.08
CA SER A 97 -10.92 8.70 18.75
C SER A 97 -10.04 9.68 17.97
N SER A 98 -9.48 10.69 18.66
CA SER A 98 -8.54 11.65 18.07
C SER A 98 -7.25 10.98 17.55
N GLU A 99 -6.68 10.06 18.33
CA GLU A 99 -5.47 9.31 17.94
C GLU A 99 -5.76 8.39 16.75
N ILE A 100 -6.91 7.71 16.76
CA ILE A 100 -7.36 6.83 15.66
C ILE A 100 -7.50 7.62 14.37
N GLY A 101 -8.15 8.79 14.42
CA GLY A 101 -8.29 9.68 13.27
C GLY A 101 -6.93 10.10 12.69
N ALA A 102 -6.01 10.56 13.54
CA ALA A 102 -4.66 10.94 13.11
C ALA A 102 -3.89 9.77 12.47
N ARG A 103 -4.04 8.55 12.99
CA ARG A 103 -3.43 7.34 12.42
C ARG A 103 -4.00 7.00 11.05
N ILE A 104 -5.32 7.09 10.87
CA ILE A 104 -5.97 6.87 9.57
C ILE A 104 -5.47 7.89 8.55
N ASP A 105 -5.40 9.17 8.92
CA ASP A 105 -4.93 10.23 8.03
C ASP A 105 -3.46 10.06 7.65
N SER A 106 -2.60 9.70 8.61
CA SER A 106 -1.19 9.35 8.37
C SER A 106 -1.07 8.20 7.37
N LEU A 107 -1.84 7.11 7.56
CA LEU A 107 -1.84 5.96 6.66
C LEU A 107 -2.26 6.37 5.24
N ARG A 108 -3.30 7.21 5.10
CA ARG A 108 -3.75 7.74 3.80
C ARG A 108 -2.69 8.60 3.12
N ILE A 109 -1.98 9.44 3.87
CA ILE A 109 -0.88 10.26 3.34
C ILE A 109 0.25 9.36 2.83
N HIS A 110 0.66 8.37 3.61
CA HIS A 110 1.68 7.41 3.19
C HIS A 110 1.25 6.64 1.94
N TRP A 111 -0.02 6.24 1.85
CA TRP A 111 -0.58 5.56 0.67
C TRP A 111 -0.54 6.43 -0.58
N LYS A 112 -1.02 7.68 -0.50
CA LYS A 112 -0.94 8.65 -1.60
C LYS A 112 0.50 8.84 -2.06
N ARG A 113 1.44 8.97 -1.11
CA ARG A 113 2.86 9.12 -1.43
C ARG A 113 3.44 7.89 -2.12
N LEU A 114 3.02 6.68 -1.73
CA LEU A 114 3.42 5.44 -2.41
C LEU A 114 2.88 5.40 -3.84
N GLU A 115 1.63 5.80 -4.07
CA GLU A 115 1.02 5.89 -5.41
C GLU A 115 1.76 6.87 -6.31
N GLU A 116 2.10 8.06 -5.81
CA GLU A 116 2.92 9.05 -6.54
C GLU A 116 4.27 8.47 -6.95
N LEU A 117 4.97 7.83 -6.01
CA LEU A 117 6.28 7.20 -6.27
C LEU A 117 6.16 6.04 -7.26
N ALA A 118 5.10 5.23 -7.15
CA ALA A 118 4.84 4.14 -8.08
C ALA A 118 4.54 4.68 -9.49
N SER A 119 3.72 5.72 -9.61
CA SER A 119 3.40 6.39 -10.88
C SER A 119 4.63 7.01 -11.53
N LEU A 120 5.47 7.69 -10.75
CA LEU A 120 6.73 8.24 -11.23
C LEU A 120 7.66 7.14 -11.73
N ARG A 121 7.80 6.06 -10.96
CA ARG A 121 8.61 4.89 -11.35
C ARG A 121 8.08 4.25 -12.63
N LYS A 122 6.77 4.18 -12.82
CA LYS A 122 6.13 3.68 -14.04
C LYS A 122 6.57 4.50 -15.26
N LYS A 123 6.42 5.82 -15.20
CA LYS A 123 6.83 6.72 -16.29
C LYS A 123 8.31 6.55 -16.63
N GLN A 124 9.18 6.55 -15.61
CA GLN A 124 10.61 6.34 -15.80
C GLN A 124 10.93 4.99 -16.48
N LEU A 125 10.19 3.93 -16.17
CA LEU A 125 10.36 2.62 -16.82
C LEU A 125 9.85 2.61 -18.27
N GLU A 126 8.77 3.33 -18.55
CA GLU A 126 8.21 3.49 -19.90
C GLU A 126 9.17 4.30 -20.78
N ASP A 127 9.62 5.47 -20.31
CA ASP A 127 10.58 6.33 -21.01
C ASP A 127 11.90 5.59 -21.27
N ALA A 128 12.40 4.83 -20.28
CA ALA A 128 13.59 4.02 -20.46
C ALA A 128 13.38 2.95 -21.53
N ALA A 129 12.26 2.22 -21.50
CA ALA A 129 11.98 1.15 -22.46
C ALA A 129 11.94 1.70 -23.89
N GLU A 130 11.26 2.82 -24.10
CA GLU A 130 11.18 3.50 -25.39
C GLU A 130 12.56 3.93 -25.89
N ALA A 131 13.38 4.55 -25.03
CA ALA A 131 14.74 4.97 -25.40
C ALA A 131 15.63 3.80 -25.83
N TYR A 132 15.57 2.66 -25.13
CA TYR A 132 16.32 1.46 -25.53
C TYR A 132 15.80 0.86 -26.84
N GLN A 133 14.49 0.89 -27.07
CA GLN A 133 13.86 0.36 -28.27
C GLN A 133 14.19 1.19 -29.51
N VAL A 134 14.07 2.52 -29.43
CA VAL A 134 14.48 3.45 -30.50
C VAL A 134 15.96 3.30 -30.80
N ARG A 135 16.81 3.20 -29.78
CA ARG A 135 18.25 2.97 -29.98
C ARG A 135 18.53 1.66 -30.69
N PHE A 136 17.77 0.60 -30.40
CA PHE A 136 17.88 -0.68 -31.07
C PHE A 136 17.43 -0.62 -32.53
N GLU A 137 16.33 0.08 -32.82
CA GLU A 137 15.84 0.30 -34.19
C GLU A 137 16.83 1.11 -35.03
N LEU A 138 17.38 2.19 -34.47
CA LEU A 138 18.43 2.98 -35.12
C LEU A 138 19.70 2.15 -35.36
N TYR A 139 20.09 1.32 -34.39
CA TYR A 139 21.20 0.39 -34.54
C TYR A 139 20.92 -0.51 -35.75
N ILE A 140 19.79 -1.22 -35.79
CA ILE A 140 19.41 -2.10 -36.91
C ILE A 140 19.42 -1.35 -38.25
N SER A 141 18.81 -0.16 -38.32
CA SER A 141 18.74 0.63 -39.56
C SER A 141 20.10 1.14 -40.03
N SER A 142 21.07 1.27 -39.12
CA SER A 142 22.44 1.70 -39.44
C SER A 142 23.35 0.57 -39.91
N PHE A 143 22.96 -0.70 -39.71
CA PHE A 143 23.67 -1.83 -40.32
C PHE A 143 23.23 -1.97 -41.78
N PRO A 144 24.17 -1.89 -42.75
CA PRO A 144 23.82 -2.23 -44.12
C PRO A 144 23.36 -3.69 -44.15
N VAL A 145 22.14 -3.92 -44.64
CA VAL A 145 21.71 -5.26 -45.08
C VAL A 145 22.71 -5.67 -46.16
N ASN A 146 23.68 -6.51 -45.82
CA ASN A 146 24.53 -7.14 -46.81
C ASN A 146 23.60 -8.05 -47.62
N GLU A 147 23.15 -7.54 -48.77
CA GLU A 147 22.45 -8.34 -49.75
C GLU A 147 23.36 -9.51 -50.11
N ARG A 148 22.78 -10.71 -50.01
CA ARG A 148 23.30 -11.95 -50.57
C ARG A 148 23.86 -11.66 -51.97
N ASN A 149 25.14 -11.94 -52.21
CA ASN A 149 25.68 -12.47 -53.48
C ASN A 149 27.19 -12.70 -53.36
N ALA A 150 27.56 -13.92 -52.98
CA ALA A 150 28.72 -14.66 -53.51
C ALA A 150 28.49 -16.15 -53.25
#